data_AF-A0A857CFZ6-F1
#
_entry.id   AF-A0A857CFZ6-F1
#
_cell.length_a   1.000
_cell.length_b   1.000
_cell.length_c   1.000
_cell.angle_alpha   90.00
_cell.angle_beta   90.00
_cell.angle_gamma   90.00
#
_symmetry.space_group_name_H-M   'P 1'
#
loop_
_entity.id
_entity.type
_entity.pdbx_description
1 polymer ?
#
loop_
_entity_poly.entity_id
_entity_poly.type
_entity_poly.pdbx_seq_one_letter_code
_entity_poly.pdbx_strand_id
1 'polypeptide(L)'
;MLLSLLTGTASIIAGTITANAMPTGVFLLHPGATAPGADDCRDLTVRVRPSVEKAEAWYWGRAPFGSDLEFYMFLSQTRMETTFSAEGDYDTGELRNLQTKGDETTFDLIPDEHPAKIIKGSIRQSGDGSALAITLYGVPTSAAETDRVTYYCSFNADTQT
;
A
#
# COMPACT_ATOMS: atom_id res chain seq x y z
N MET A 1 -25.89 44.95 44.80
CA MET A 1 -26.40 44.01 43.77
C MET A 1 -25.23 43.72 42.84
N LEU A 2 -24.49 42.63 43.09
CA LEU A 2 -23.27 42.26 42.35
C LEU A 2 -23.66 41.57 41.04
N LEU A 3 -23.16 42.07 39.90
CA LEU A 3 -23.19 41.36 38.61
C LEU A 3 -21.94 40.46 38.54
N SER A 4 -22.12 39.14 38.61
CA SER A 4 -21.05 38.17 38.34
C SER A 4 -20.99 37.85 36.85
N LEU A 5 -19.87 38.20 36.22
CA LEU A 5 -19.51 37.77 34.86
C LEU A 5 -19.06 36.30 34.90
N LEU A 6 -19.79 35.42 34.20
CA LEU A 6 -19.33 34.06 33.89
C LEU A 6 -18.46 34.12 32.63
N THR A 7 -17.15 33.98 32.79
CA THR A 7 -16.20 33.71 31.70
C THR A 7 -16.17 32.20 31.42
N GLY A 8 -16.78 31.79 30.30
CA GLY A 8 -16.66 30.43 29.79
C GLY A 8 -15.34 30.24 29.05
N THR A 9 -14.46 29.39 29.56
CA THR A 9 -13.25 28.95 28.85
C THR A 9 -13.61 27.84 27.87
N ALA A 10 -13.49 28.10 26.57
CA ALA A 10 -13.58 27.07 25.54
C ALA A 10 -12.24 26.31 25.47
N SER A 11 -12.25 25.03 25.82
CA SER A 11 -11.11 24.12 25.63
C SER A 11 -11.14 23.56 24.21
N ILE A 12 -10.21 24.00 23.35
CA ILE A 12 -9.97 23.36 22.06
C ILE A 12 -9.11 22.11 22.33
N ILE A 13 -9.72 20.93 22.19
CA ILE A 13 -8.97 19.66 22.18
C ILE A 13 -8.32 19.54 20.80
N ALA A 14 -7.06 19.96 20.69
CA ALA A 14 -6.23 19.63 19.54
C ALA A 14 -5.89 18.14 19.62
N GLY A 15 -6.66 17.30 18.93
CA GLY A 15 -6.32 15.88 18.78
C GLY A 15 -5.02 15.75 17.99
N THR A 16 -3.98 15.23 18.62
CA THR A 16 -2.75 14.83 17.92
C THR A 16 -3.06 13.63 17.05
N ILE A 17 -3.15 13.83 15.73
CA ILE A 17 -3.15 12.72 14.76
C ILE A 17 -1.73 12.16 14.79
N THR A 18 -1.54 11.00 15.43
CA THR A 18 -0.31 10.24 15.29
C THR A 18 -0.22 9.78 13.84
N ALA A 19 0.74 10.32 13.09
CA ALA A 19 1.04 9.78 11.77
C ALA A 19 1.50 8.33 11.95
N ASN A 20 0.80 7.38 11.33
CA ASN A 20 1.28 6.00 11.28
C ASN A 20 2.53 6.00 10.40
N ALA A 21 3.51 5.14 10.70
CA ALA A 21 4.61 4.95 9.77
C ALA A 21 4.06 4.35 8.46
N MET A 22 4.69 4.63 7.33
CA MET A 22 4.37 3.97 6.08
C MET A 22 4.45 2.44 6.27
N PRO A 23 3.45 1.67 5.80
CA PRO A 23 3.51 0.22 5.88
C PRO A 23 4.71 -0.32 5.08
N THR A 24 5.42 -1.28 5.65
CA THR A 24 6.54 -1.98 5.00
C THR A 24 6.38 -3.48 5.20
N GLY A 25 6.84 -4.27 4.25
CA GLY A 25 6.77 -5.73 4.29
C GLY A 25 6.39 -6.34 2.95
N VAL A 26 5.84 -7.54 3.00
CA VAL A 26 5.34 -8.26 1.83
C VAL A 26 3.83 -8.37 1.90
N PHE A 27 3.17 -8.04 0.80
CA PHE A 27 1.72 -8.00 0.69
C PHE A 27 1.25 -8.83 -0.50
N LEU A 28 0.11 -9.49 -0.35
CA LEU A 28 -0.47 -10.36 -1.37
C LEU A 28 -1.43 -9.54 -2.24
N LEU A 29 -1.29 -9.60 -3.56
CA LEU A 29 -2.19 -8.92 -4.48
C LEU A 29 -3.64 -9.39 -4.29
N HIS A 30 -4.55 -8.45 -4.08
CA HIS A 30 -5.97 -8.70 -4.11
C HIS A 30 -6.48 -8.59 -5.57
N PRO A 31 -7.20 -9.59 -6.11
CA PRO A 31 -7.54 -9.63 -7.54
C PRO A 31 -8.70 -8.70 -7.94
N GLY A 32 -9.45 -8.16 -6.98
CA GLY A 32 -10.61 -7.32 -7.24
C GLY A 32 -10.28 -5.84 -7.49
N ALA A 33 -11.15 -5.15 -8.22
CA ALA A 33 -11.03 -3.72 -8.55
C ALA A 33 -11.57 -2.79 -7.44
N THR A 34 -12.09 -3.34 -6.35
CA THR A 34 -12.61 -2.60 -5.19
C THR A 34 -11.76 -2.88 -3.97
N ALA A 35 -11.68 -1.90 -3.05
CA ALA A 35 -10.96 -2.06 -1.79
C ALA A 35 -11.51 -3.28 -1.02
N PRO A 36 -10.66 -4.26 -0.67
CA PRO A 36 -11.09 -5.41 0.11
C PRO A 36 -11.35 -5.04 1.56
N GLY A 37 -12.35 -5.69 2.18
CA GLY A 37 -12.51 -5.70 3.63
C GLY A 37 -11.58 -6.71 4.31
N ALA A 38 -11.55 -6.69 5.65
CA ALA A 38 -10.79 -7.65 6.44
C ALA A 38 -11.18 -9.11 6.15
N ASP A 39 -12.48 -9.37 5.95
CA ASP A 39 -12.98 -10.72 5.63
C ASP A 39 -12.47 -11.20 4.26
N ASP A 40 -12.47 -10.32 3.24
CA ASP A 40 -11.94 -10.63 1.91
C ASP A 40 -10.46 -10.98 1.97
N CYS A 41 -9.68 -10.21 2.73
CA CYS A 41 -8.24 -10.46 2.90
C CYS A 41 -7.95 -11.74 3.70
N ARG A 42 -8.74 -12.04 4.73
CA ARG A 42 -8.63 -13.30 5.47
C ARG A 42 -8.95 -14.49 4.58
N ASP A 43 -10.06 -14.45 3.84
CA ASP A 43 -10.48 -15.54 2.96
C ASP A 43 -9.47 -15.77 1.83
N LEU A 44 -8.91 -14.69 1.27
CA LEU A 44 -7.82 -14.75 0.31
C LEU A 44 -6.59 -15.43 0.91
N THR A 45 -6.18 -15.04 2.13
CA THR A 45 -5.01 -15.61 2.81
C THR A 45 -5.20 -17.09 3.12
N VAL A 46 -6.39 -17.51 3.55
CA VAL A 46 -6.71 -18.93 3.81
C VAL A 46 -6.62 -19.78 2.53
N ARG A 47 -7.11 -19.25 1.41
CA ARG A 47 -7.10 -19.92 0.10
C ARG A 47 -5.68 -20.03 -0.45
N VAL A 48 -4.97 -18.91 -0.49
CA VAL A 48 -3.68 -18.77 -1.18
C VAL A 48 -2.53 -19.30 -0.31
N ARG A 49 -2.68 -19.23 1.02
CA ARG A 49 -1.64 -19.56 2.01
C ARG A 49 -0.32 -18.86 1.65
N PRO A 50 -0.33 -17.51 1.56
CA PRO A 50 0.86 -16.76 1.22
C PRO A 50 1.93 -16.92 2.31
N SER A 51 3.19 -16.80 1.92
CA SER A 51 4.32 -16.68 2.82
C SER A 51 5.40 -15.83 2.18
N VAL A 52 6.31 -15.29 2.98
CA VAL A 52 7.48 -14.56 2.46
C VAL A 52 8.32 -15.46 1.57
N GLU A 53 8.50 -16.74 1.92
CA GLU A 53 9.23 -17.71 1.11
C GLU A 53 8.59 -17.93 -0.26
N LYS A 54 7.26 -18.03 -0.34
CA LYS A 54 6.53 -18.11 -1.62
C LYS A 54 6.73 -16.83 -2.42
N ALA A 55 6.57 -15.67 -1.79
CA ALA A 55 6.76 -14.38 -2.44
C ALA A 55 8.17 -14.25 -3.03
N GLU A 56 9.21 -14.65 -2.30
CA GLU A 56 10.58 -14.67 -2.78
C GLU A 56 10.77 -15.68 -3.91
N ALA A 57 10.14 -16.85 -3.84
CA ALA A 57 10.18 -17.81 -4.94
C ALA A 57 9.57 -17.22 -6.21
N TRP A 58 8.46 -16.49 -6.13
CA TRP A 58 7.90 -15.74 -7.26
C TRP A 58 8.84 -14.65 -7.76
N TYR A 59 9.39 -13.85 -6.84
CA TYR A 59 10.32 -12.78 -7.14
C TYR A 59 11.54 -13.26 -7.94
N TRP A 60 12.09 -14.42 -7.58
CA TRP A 60 13.26 -15.00 -8.24
C TRP A 60 12.94 -15.94 -9.40
N GLY A 61 11.67 -16.05 -9.82
CA GLY A 61 11.27 -16.98 -10.89
C GLY A 61 11.45 -18.46 -10.53
N ARG A 62 11.43 -18.80 -9.23
CA ARG A 62 11.56 -20.16 -8.68
C ARG A 62 10.21 -20.78 -8.30
N ALA A 63 9.10 -20.09 -8.49
CA ALA A 63 7.77 -20.64 -8.26
C ALA A 63 7.57 -21.92 -9.10
N PRO A 64 7.13 -23.04 -8.50
CA PRO A 64 6.97 -24.30 -9.23
C PRO A 64 5.96 -24.19 -10.39
N PHE A 65 6.25 -24.88 -11.51
CA PHE A 65 5.28 -24.99 -12.61
C PHE A 65 3.95 -25.59 -12.13
N GLY A 66 2.84 -24.95 -12.51
CA GLY A 66 1.49 -25.37 -12.13
C GLY A 66 1.02 -24.86 -10.76
N SER A 67 1.77 -23.99 -10.09
CA SER A 67 1.26 -23.23 -8.95
C SER A 67 0.09 -22.32 -9.37
N ASP A 68 -0.88 -22.16 -8.48
CA ASP A 68 -1.91 -21.12 -8.65
C ASP A 68 -1.25 -19.75 -8.85
N LEU A 69 -1.76 -18.96 -9.78
CA LEU A 69 -1.22 -17.63 -10.07
C LEU A 69 -1.49 -16.72 -8.88
N GLU A 70 -0.42 -16.30 -8.21
CA GLU A 70 -0.45 -15.38 -7.08
C GLU A 70 0.67 -14.36 -7.27
N PHE A 71 0.43 -13.13 -6.82
CA PHE A 71 1.35 -12.03 -7.01
C PHE A 71 1.54 -11.26 -5.71
N TYR A 72 2.73 -10.71 -5.53
CA TYR A 72 3.14 -10.05 -4.30
C TYR A 72 3.71 -8.67 -4.58
N MET A 73 3.69 -7.83 -3.56
CA MET A 73 4.45 -6.58 -3.49
C MET A 73 5.37 -6.63 -2.28
N PHE A 74 6.66 -6.37 -2.51
CA PHE A 74 7.65 -6.06 -1.49
C PHE A 74 7.75 -4.53 -1.38
N LEU A 75 7.48 -4.02 -0.19
CA LEU A 75 7.46 -2.59 0.08
C LEU A 75 8.42 -2.26 1.21
N SER A 76 9.33 -1.34 0.94
CA SER A 76 10.30 -0.79 1.88
C SER A 76 10.25 0.73 1.84
N GLN A 77 10.92 1.41 2.77
CA GLN A 77 10.96 2.87 2.83
C GLN A 77 11.52 3.55 1.58
N THR A 78 12.24 2.81 0.72
CA THR A 78 12.94 3.37 -0.44
C THR A 78 12.63 2.64 -1.74
N ARG A 79 11.81 1.59 -1.71
CA ARG A 79 11.57 0.75 -2.89
C ARG A 79 10.22 0.05 -2.82
N MET A 80 9.54 0.04 -3.96
CA MET A 80 8.38 -0.79 -4.24
C MET A 80 8.76 -1.78 -5.34
N GLU A 81 8.43 -3.04 -5.13
CA GLU A 81 8.82 -4.13 -6.03
C GLU A 81 7.68 -5.13 -6.13
N THR A 82 7.18 -5.36 -7.34
CA THR A 82 6.08 -6.29 -7.60
C THR A 82 6.57 -7.56 -8.28
N THR A 83 5.98 -8.71 -7.95
CA THR A 83 6.25 -9.98 -8.66
C THR A 83 5.45 -10.12 -9.96
N PHE A 84 4.86 -9.02 -10.42
CA PHE A 84 4.15 -8.89 -11.68
C PHE A 84 4.50 -7.53 -12.27
N SER A 85 4.32 -7.40 -13.57
CA SER A 85 4.32 -6.12 -14.26
C SER A 85 2.97 -5.95 -14.95
N ALA A 86 2.36 -4.78 -14.78
CA ALA A 86 1.29 -4.35 -15.67
C ALA A 86 1.88 -3.60 -16.87
N GLU A 87 1.06 -3.34 -17.90
CA GLU A 87 1.47 -2.66 -19.13
C GLU A 87 2.29 -1.39 -18.82
N GLY A 88 3.52 -1.35 -19.35
CA GLY A 88 4.44 -0.21 -19.24
C GLY A 88 5.40 -0.23 -18.05
N ASP A 89 5.47 -1.28 -17.24
CA ASP A 89 6.55 -1.51 -16.25
C ASP A 89 6.79 -0.35 -15.26
N TYR A 90 5.69 0.31 -14.87
CA TYR A 90 5.66 1.44 -13.93
C TYR A 90 5.40 1.03 -12.47
N ASP A 91 5.38 -0.27 -12.15
CA ASP A 91 4.98 -0.79 -10.83
C ASP A 91 6.15 -1.04 -9.87
N THR A 92 7.37 -1.09 -10.40
CA THR A 92 8.59 -1.39 -9.65
C THR A 92 9.57 -0.23 -9.75
N GLY A 93 10.16 0.17 -8.62
CA GLY A 93 11.21 1.18 -8.61
C GLY A 93 11.52 1.80 -7.26
N GLU A 94 12.36 2.84 -7.30
CA GLU A 94 12.78 3.60 -6.13
C GLU A 94 11.66 4.54 -5.66
N LEU A 95 11.42 4.58 -4.35
CA LEU A 95 10.51 5.53 -3.71
C LEU A 95 11.29 6.72 -3.15
N ARG A 96 10.84 7.93 -3.48
CA ARG A 96 11.38 9.21 -2.99
C ARG A 96 10.27 10.10 -2.45
N ASN A 97 10.71 11.18 -1.77
CA ASN A 97 9.83 12.25 -1.30
C ASN A 97 8.64 11.74 -0.45
N LEU A 98 8.88 10.71 0.35
CA LEU A 98 7.84 10.09 1.17
C LEU A 98 7.33 11.09 2.22
N GLN A 99 6.02 11.27 2.27
CA GLN A 99 5.34 12.11 3.25
C GLN A 99 4.15 11.35 3.79
N THR A 100 4.11 11.15 5.11
CA THR A 100 2.99 10.43 5.76
C THR A 100 2.16 11.37 6.60
N LYS A 101 0.84 11.31 6.41
CA LYS A 101 -0.15 12.10 7.14
C LYS A 101 -1.37 11.22 7.43
N GLY A 102 -1.54 10.83 8.69
CA GLY A 102 -2.62 9.92 9.08
C GLY A 102 -2.34 8.50 8.57
N ASP A 103 -3.27 7.96 7.79
CA ASP A 103 -3.26 6.63 7.15
C ASP A 103 -2.72 6.66 5.71
N GLU A 104 -2.32 7.83 5.21
CA GLU A 104 -1.84 8.03 3.85
C GLU A 104 -0.37 8.41 3.82
N THR A 105 0.41 7.67 3.02
CA THR A 105 1.77 8.02 2.63
C THR A 105 1.80 8.36 1.14
N THR A 106 2.16 9.60 0.79
CA THR A 106 2.43 9.98 -0.61
C THR A 106 3.90 9.80 -0.95
N PHE A 107 4.20 9.50 -2.20
CA PHE A 107 5.56 9.27 -2.69
C PHE A 107 5.71 9.66 -4.16
N ASP A 108 6.96 9.82 -4.59
CA ASP A 108 7.36 9.78 -5.99
C ASP A 108 8.02 8.43 -6.27
N LEU A 109 7.52 7.70 -7.26
CA LEU A 109 8.11 6.48 -7.78
C LEU A 109 8.99 6.82 -8.99
N ILE A 110 10.22 6.31 -8.98
CA ILE A 110 11.12 6.29 -10.12
C ILE A 110 11.15 4.85 -10.64
N PRO A 111 10.40 4.54 -11.71
CA PRO A 111 10.34 3.21 -12.26
C PRO A 111 11.70 2.75 -12.77
N ASP A 112 12.04 1.49 -12.54
CA ASP A 112 13.34 0.94 -12.95
C ASP A 112 13.49 0.92 -14.48
N GLU A 113 12.42 0.57 -15.20
CA GLU A 113 12.44 0.49 -16.67
C GLU A 113 12.26 1.86 -17.35
N HIS A 114 11.71 2.84 -16.62
CA HIS A 114 11.42 4.19 -17.12
C HIS A 114 11.87 5.29 -16.14
N PRO A 115 13.18 5.39 -15.80
CA PRO A 115 13.65 6.27 -14.73
C PRO A 115 13.48 7.77 -15.02
N ALA A 116 13.24 8.15 -16.28
CA ALA A 116 12.94 9.53 -16.66
C ALA A 116 11.47 9.93 -16.41
N LYS A 117 10.60 8.97 -16.05
CA LYS A 117 9.17 9.16 -15.83
C LYS A 117 8.85 8.98 -14.35
N ILE A 118 8.88 10.09 -13.62
CA ILE A 118 8.49 10.09 -12.20
C ILE A 118 6.97 9.94 -12.11
N ILE A 119 6.51 8.88 -11.44
CA ILE A 119 5.10 8.60 -11.21
C ILE A 119 4.77 9.00 -9.78
N LYS A 120 3.78 9.87 -9.59
CA LYS A 120 3.31 10.18 -8.24
C LYS A 120 2.47 9.03 -7.72
N GLY A 121 2.51 8.77 -6.43
CA GLY A 121 1.65 7.77 -5.84
C GLY A 121 1.27 8.01 -4.39
N SER A 122 0.36 7.18 -3.91
CA SER A 122 -0.07 7.14 -2.52
C SER A 122 -0.26 5.70 -2.05
N ILE A 123 -0.02 5.51 -0.76
CA ILE A 123 -0.25 4.27 -0.02
C ILE A 123 -1.27 4.60 1.05
N ARG A 124 -2.37 3.85 1.08
CA ARG A 124 -3.38 3.96 2.14
C ARG A 124 -3.56 2.62 2.79
N GLN A 125 -3.40 2.57 4.11
CA GLN A 125 -3.69 1.38 4.89
C GLN A 125 -5.11 1.44 5.44
N SER A 126 -5.85 0.34 5.37
CA SER A 126 -7.16 0.24 6.02
C SER A 126 -7.04 0.42 7.53
N GLY A 127 -8.10 0.94 8.18
CA GLY A 127 -8.06 1.22 9.62
C GLY A 127 -7.81 0.00 10.52
N ASP A 128 -8.12 -1.20 10.02
CA ASP A 128 -7.83 -2.49 10.66
C ASP A 128 -6.47 -3.09 10.27
N GLY A 129 -5.73 -2.45 9.36
CA GLY A 129 -4.42 -2.88 8.89
C GLY A 129 -4.41 -4.08 7.94
N SER A 130 -5.57 -4.65 7.59
CA SER A 130 -5.65 -5.86 6.78
C SER A 130 -5.36 -5.63 5.30
N ALA A 131 -5.61 -4.42 4.80
CA ALA A 131 -5.51 -4.08 3.38
C ALA A 131 -4.68 -2.82 3.14
N LEU A 132 -4.01 -2.80 2.00
CA LEU A 132 -3.32 -1.64 1.44
C LEU A 132 -3.92 -1.29 0.07
N ALA A 133 -4.09 0.00 -0.19
CA ALA A 133 -4.33 0.52 -1.51
C ALA A 133 -3.09 1.31 -1.97
N ILE A 134 -2.52 0.91 -3.10
CA ILE A 134 -1.47 1.65 -3.80
C ILE A 134 -2.13 2.36 -4.97
N THR A 135 -2.05 3.68 -4.99
CA THR A 135 -2.48 4.47 -6.15
C THR A 135 -1.25 5.00 -6.86
N LEU A 136 -1.15 4.77 -8.16
CA LEU A 136 -0.21 5.42 -9.05
C LEU A 136 -0.99 6.40 -9.93
N TYR A 137 -0.59 7.66 -9.92
CA TYR A 137 -1.30 8.74 -10.62
C TYR A 137 -0.66 9.02 -11.97
N GLY A 138 -1.49 9.18 -13.00
CA GLY A 138 -1.03 9.55 -14.35
C GLY A 138 -0.09 8.52 -14.98
N VAL A 139 -0.34 7.22 -14.78
CA VAL A 139 0.46 6.15 -15.39
C VAL A 139 0.28 6.22 -16.92
N PRO A 140 1.37 6.35 -17.70
CA PRO A 140 1.28 6.36 -19.15
C PRO A 140 0.79 5.01 -19.72
N THR A 141 -0.20 5.06 -20.60
CA THR A 141 -0.63 3.91 -21.41
C THR A 141 -0.49 4.22 -22.90
N SER A 142 -0.74 3.23 -23.76
CA SER A 142 -0.73 3.41 -25.22
C SER A 142 -1.71 4.46 -25.73
N ALA A 143 -2.77 4.79 -24.98
CA ALA A 143 -3.82 5.72 -25.39
C ALA A 143 -3.85 7.04 -24.58
N ALA A 144 -3.57 6.99 -23.28
CA ALA A 144 -3.66 8.15 -22.37
C ALA A 144 -2.90 7.92 -21.06
N GLU A 145 -2.76 8.96 -20.23
CA GLU A 145 -2.38 8.80 -18.83
C GLU A 145 -3.61 8.43 -17.99
N THR A 146 -3.48 7.44 -17.11
CA THR A 146 -4.57 7.01 -16.22
C THR A 146 -4.07 6.80 -14.80
N ASP A 147 -4.93 7.12 -13.83
CA ASP A 147 -4.70 6.69 -12.46
C ASP A 147 -4.97 5.18 -12.35
N ARG A 148 -4.15 4.49 -11.57
CA ARG A 148 -4.28 3.06 -11.30
C ARG A 148 -4.26 2.83 -9.80
N VAL A 149 -5.26 2.12 -9.30
CA VAL A 149 -5.32 1.67 -7.91
C VAL A 149 -5.16 0.16 -7.88
N THR A 150 -4.22 -0.31 -7.08
CA THR A 150 -3.97 -1.73 -6.84
C THR A 150 -4.13 -2.02 -5.36
N TYR A 151 -4.86 -3.08 -5.05
CA TYR A 151 -5.13 -3.48 -3.67
C TYR A 151 -4.29 -4.69 -3.27
N TYR A 152 -3.82 -4.68 -2.03
CA TYR A 152 -3.05 -5.77 -1.45
C TYR A 152 -3.58 -6.12 -0.07
N CYS A 153 -3.49 -7.39 0.29
CA CYS A 153 -3.80 -7.90 1.62
C CYS A 153 -2.52 -8.14 2.41
N SER A 154 -2.51 -7.69 3.66
CA SER A 154 -1.50 -8.07 4.64
C SER A 154 -1.74 -9.52 5.07
N PHE A 155 -0.67 -10.30 5.16
CA PHE A 155 -0.73 -11.70 5.61
C PHE A 155 0.33 -12.05 6.67
N ASN A 156 1.16 -11.08 7.07
CA ASN A 156 2.24 -11.26 8.04
C ASN A 156 1.88 -10.77 9.45
N ALA A 157 0.58 -10.64 9.79
CA ALA A 157 0.14 -10.05 11.05
C ALA A 157 0.40 -10.91 12.30
N ASP A 158 0.84 -12.18 12.17
CA ASP A 158 0.90 -13.15 13.28
C ASP A 158 2.25 -13.89 13.48
N THR A 159 3.41 -13.25 13.23
CA THR A 159 4.71 -13.85 13.64
C THR A 159 5.74 -12.84 14.14
N GLN A 160 5.40 -12.12 15.21
CA GLN A 160 6.39 -11.67 16.22
C GLN A 160 5.80 -11.89 17.61
N THR A 161 6.01 -13.10 18.14
CA THR A 161 5.97 -13.42 19.58
C THR A 161 7.33 -13.94 19.99
#